data_AF-A0A1B8UWP7-F1
#
_entry.id   AF-A0A1B8UWP7-F1
#
_cell.length_a   1.000
_cell.length_b   1.000
_cell.length_c   1.000
_cell.angle_alpha   90.00
_cell.angle_beta   90.00
_cell.angle_gamma   90.00
#
_symmetry.space_group_name_H-M   'P 1'
#
loop_
_entity.id
_entity.type
_entity.pdbx_description
1 polymer ?
#
loop_
_entity_poly.entity_id
_entity_poly.type
_entity_poly.pdbx_seq_one_letter_code
_entity_poly.pdbx_strand_id
1 'polypeptide(L)'
;MDRLFTKFGDFIIRRSKFTIIVFTILTVFFASGLPKLEMQMGNKVFVNEASDVFKRTSTYQEQFGGESIFVMIRGDPQVLISQRTSQEIVRFAQKAGQIKDITGSMHYISLMNEMLTIVNGTTASGSAKLYAQSIN
;
A
#
# COMPACT_ATOMS: atom_id res chain seq x y z
N MET A 1 8.50 17.02 50.00
CA MET A 1 7.73 16.93 48.74
C MET A 1 6.50 17.84 48.76
N ASP A 2 5.75 17.88 49.86
CA ASP A 2 4.46 18.61 49.91
C ASP A 2 4.55 20.11 49.70
N ARG A 3 5.62 20.76 50.18
CA ARG A 3 5.88 22.20 49.99
C ARG A 3 6.22 22.58 48.55
N LEU A 4 6.80 21.66 47.78
CA LEU A 4 7.08 21.89 46.37
C LEU A 4 5.80 21.71 45.56
N PHE A 5 5.02 20.66 45.85
CA PHE A 5 3.72 20.43 45.22
C PHE A 5 2.72 21.56 45.46
N THR A 6 2.63 22.07 46.69
CA THR A 6 1.76 23.22 47.01
C THR A 6 2.23 24.50 46.30
N LYS A 7 3.54 24.78 46.25
CA LYS A 7 4.06 25.92 45.48
C LYS A 7 3.84 25.81 43.97
N PHE A 8 3.98 24.61 43.39
CA PHE A 8 3.66 24.36 41.98
C PHE A 8 2.16 24.49 41.71
N GLY A 9 1.32 23.95 42.59
CA GLY A 9 -0.14 24.07 42.50
C GLY A 9 -0.62 25.52 42.58
N ASP A 10 -0.12 26.28 43.57
CA ASP A 10 -0.44 27.70 43.72
C ASP A 10 0.03 28.53 42.52
N PHE A 11 1.18 28.19 41.94
CA PHE A 11 1.68 28.85 40.72
C PHE A 11 0.79 28.56 39.51
N ILE A 12 0.34 27.31 39.34
CA ILE A 12 -0.58 26.90 38.28
C ILE A 12 -1.93 27.62 38.41
N ILE A 13 -2.49 27.71 39.63
CA ILE A 13 -3.78 28.35 39.89
C ILE A 13 -3.67 29.87 39.71
N ARG A 14 -2.63 30.50 40.26
CA ARG A 14 -2.44 31.97 40.24
C ARG A 14 -2.17 32.50 38.83
N ARG A 15 -1.58 31.68 37.94
CA ARG A 15 -1.34 32.02 36.53
C ARG A 15 -2.08 31.08 35.57
N SER A 16 -3.30 30.65 35.93
CA SER A 16 -4.09 29.67 35.18
C SER A 16 -4.21 29.96 33.68
N LYS A 17 -4.47 31.22 33.29
CA LYS A 17 -4.53 31.63 31.87
C LYS A 17 -3.22 31.36 31.13
N PHE A 18 -2.08 31.67 31.74
CA PHE A 18 -0.76 31.43 31.16
C PHE A 18 -0.46 29.93 31.05
N THR A 19 -0.74 29.16 32.11
CA THR A 19 -0.54 27.71 32.13
C THR A 19 -1.37 27.01 31.05
N ILE A 20 -2.65 27.39 30.90
CA ILE A 20 -3.52 26.84 29.87
C ILE A 20 -2.97 27.14 28.46
N ILE A 21 -2.52 28.38 28.20
CA ILE A 21 -1.92 28.75 26.91
C ILE A 21 -0.67 27.91 26.63
N VAL A 22 0.22 27.75 27.60
CA VAL A 22 1.46 26.96 27.44
C VAL A 22 1.14 25.50 27.12
N PHE A 23 0.25 24.86 27.88
CA PHE A 23 -0.14 23.47 27.61
C PHE A 23 -0.89 23.32 26.28
N THR A 24 -1.68 24.32 25.88
CA THR A 24 -2.36 24.32 24.58
C THR A 24 -1.36 24.37 23.44
N ILE A 25 -0.39 25.28 23.50
CA ILE A 25 0.69 25.38 22.50
C ILE A 25 1.49 24.08 22.45
N LEU A 26 1.85 23.53 23.62
CA LEU A 26 2.59 22.27 23.71
C LEU A 26 1.79 21.11 23.09
N THR A 27 0.49 21.06 23.34
CA THR A 27 -0.42 20.05 22.77
C THR A 27 -0.50 20.18 21.25
N VAL A 28 -0.66 21.40 20.73
CA VAL A 28 -0.69 21.66 19.28
C VAL A 28 0.66 21.30 18.63
N PHE A 29 1.77 21.58 19.32
CA PHE A 29 3.11 21.21 18.86
C PHE A 29 3.25 19.69 18.73
N PHE A 30 2.86 18.92 19.74
CA PHE A 30 2.88 17.45 19.66
C PHE A 30 1.86 16.91 18.64
N ALA A 31 0.66 17.50 18.56
CA ALA A 31 -0.35 17.14 17.58
C ALA A 31 0.12 17.38 16.14
N SER A 32 0.97 18.39 15.91
CA SER A 32 1.59 18.64 14.60
C SER A 32 2.55 17.53 14.14
N GLY A 33 2.96 16.65 15.05
CA GLY A 33 3.73 15.44 14.74
C GLY A 33 2.87 14.26 14.27
N LEU A 34 1.56 14.24 14.58
CA LEU A 34 0.66 13.15 14.20
C LEU A 34 0.57 12.92 12.68
N PRO A 35 0.53 13.95 11.82
CA PRO A 35 0.49 13.73 10.37
C PRO A 35 1.74 13.05 9.80
N LYS A 36 2.87 13.05 10.53
CA LYS A 36 4.13 12.42 10.11
C LYS A 36 4.26 10.97 10.59
N LEU A 37 3.23 10.43 11.25
CA LEU A 37 3.24 9.06 11.73
C LEU A 37 3.05 8.10 10.54
N GLU A 38 4.13 7.49 10.09
CA GLU A 38 4.08 6.44 9.07
C GLU A 38 3.60 5.14 9.72
N MET A 39 2.41 4.69 9.31
CA MET A 39 1.81 3.46 9.82
C MET A 39 2.48 2.26 9.13
N GLN A 40 3.55 1.73 9.73
CA GLN A 40 4.18 0.51 9.25
C GLN A 40 3.30 -0.69 9.61
N MET A 41 2.69 -1.33 8.61
CA MET A 41 1.75 -2.47 8.76
C MET A 41 2.23 -3.73 8.01
N GLY A 42 3.51 -3.79 7.65
CA GLY A 42 4.09 -4.92 6.92
C GLY A 42 4.99 -5.81 7.77
N ASN A 43 5.66 -6.77 7.13
CA ASN A 43 6.65 -7.65 7.75
C ASN A 43 7.77 -6.92 8.51
N LYS A 44 8.01 -5.64 8.22
CA LYS A 44 8.99 -4.77 8.90
C LYS A 44 8.72 -4.62 10.41
N VAL A 45 7.48 -4.82 10.85
CA VAL A 45 7.10 -4.75 12.28
C VAL A 45 7.46 -6.03 13.04
N PHE A 46 7.55 -7.15 12.33
CA PHE A 46 7.69 -8.48 12.94
C PHE A 46 9.08 -9.09 12.74
N VAL A 47 9.91 -8.52 11.86
CA VAL A 47 11.22 -9.04 11.50
C VAL A 47 12.29 -7.99 11.72
N ASN A 48 13.39 -8.36 12.36
CA ASN A 48 14.53 -7.46 12.58
C ASN A 48 15.13 -7.01 11.24
N GLU A 49 15.13 -5.69 11.00
CA GLU A 49 15.68 -5.07 9.79
C GLU A 49 17.17 -5.37 9.55
N ALA A 50 17.92 -5.63 10.63
CA ALA A 50 19.34 -5.97 10.53
C ALA A 50 19.58 -7.39 10.00
N SER A 51 18.57 -8.26 10.01
CA SER A 51 18.70 -9.66 9.61
C SER A 51 18.93 -9.81 8.10
N ASP A 52 19.70 -10.84 7.73
CA ASP A 52 19.96 -11.15 6.32
C ASP A 52 18.68 -11.55 5.58
N VAL A 53 17.74 -12.18 6.27
CA VAL A 53 16.42 -12.56 5.72
C VAL A 53 15.63 -11.33 5.31
N PHE A 54 15.62 -10.29 6.14
CA PHE A 54 14.93 -9.04 5.84
C PHE A 54 15.51 -8.34 4.62
N LYS A 55 16.84 -8.19 4.58
CA LYS A 55 17.54 -7.53 3.47
C LYS A 55 17.29 -8.25 2.15
N ARG A 56 17.41 -9.58 2.14
CA ARG A 56 17.14 -10.40 0.95
C ARG A 56 15.69 -10.29 0.49
N THR A 57 14.75 -10.26 1.43
CA THR A 57 13.31 -10.10 1.12
C THR A 57 13.03 -8.71 0.54
N SER A 58 13.60 -7.63 1.11
CA SER A 58 13.44 -6.27 0.58
C SER A 58 14.03 -6.15 -0.83
N THR A 59 15.25 -6.66 -1.06
CA THR A 59 15.87 -6.66 -2.38
C THR A 59 15.04 -7.43 -3.40
N TYR A 60 14.50 -8.59 -3.02
CA TYR A 60 13.60 -9.36 -3.88
C TYR A 60 12.33 -8.57 -4.22
N GLN A 61 11.68 -7.95 -3.23
CA GLN A 61 10.46 -7.15 -3.43
C GLN A 61 10.70 -5.92 -4.31
N GLU A 62 11.86 -5.27 -4.17
CA GLU A 62 12.26 -4.13 -5.00
C GLU A 62 12.54 -4.54 -6.45
N GLN A 63 13.11 -5.72 -6.67
CA GLN A 63 13.47 -6.20 -8.01
C GLN A 63 12.34 -6.91 -8.76
N PHE A 64 11.48 -7.65 -8.05
CA PHE A 64 10.49 -8.54 -8.66
C PHE A 64 9.03 -8.15 -8.35
N GLY A 65 8.82 -7.08 -7.58
CA GLY A 65 7.50 -6.64 -7.15
C GLY A 65 7.16 -7.11 -5.73
N GLY A 66 6.38 -6.27 -5.04
CA GLY A 66 6.02 -6.44 -3.64
C GLY A 66 4.88 -7.45 -3.41
N GLU A 67 4.07 -7.17 -2.40
CA GLU A 67 2.95 -8.01 -2.00
C GLU A 67 1.86 -8.10 -3.07
N SER A 68 1.33 -9.29 -3.30
CA SER A 68 0.26 -9.53 -4.27
C SER A 68 -1.11 -9.31 -3.66
N ILE A 69 -1.95 -8.51 -4.31
CA ILE A 69 -3.36 -8.34 -3.94
C ILE A 69 -4.20 -9.31 -4.77
N PHE A 70 -4.94 -10.19 -4.08
CA PHE A 70 -5.84 -11.14 -4.73
C PHE A 70 -7.29 -10.66 -4.63
N VAL A 71 -7.92 -10.44 -5.78
CA VAL A 71 -9.35 -10.11 -5.87
C VAL A 71 -10.11 -11.34 -6.35
N MET A 72 -10.97 -11.88 -5.48
CA MET A 72 -11.83 -13.02 -5.80
C MET A 72 -13.21 -12.53 -6.23
N ILE A 73 -13.61 -12.89 -7.46
CA ILE A 73 -14.94 -12.58 -8.00
C ILE A 73 -15.81 -13.85 -7.88
N ARG A 74 -17.01 -13.71 -7.32
CA ARG A 74 -17.98 -14.81 -7.12
C ARG A 74 -19.30 -14.46 -7.80
N GLY A 75 -19.96 -15.45 -8.39
CA GLY A 75 -21.23 -15.28 -9.11
C GLY A 75 -21.56 -16.50 -9.96
N ASP A 76 -22.58 -16.37 -10.80
CA ASP A 76 -22.95 -17.39 -11.77
C ASP A 76 -21.79 -17.64 -12.76
N PRO A 77 -21.32 -18.89 -12.94
CA PRO A 77 -20.24 -19.22 -13.86
C PRO A 77 -20.45 -18.70 -15.29
N GLN A 78 -21.67 -18.77 -15.82
CA GLN A 78 -21.96 -18.33 -17.20
C GLN A 78 -21.80 -16.81 -17.35
N VAL A 79 -22.12 -16.06 -16.30
CA VAL A 79 -21.94 -14.61 -16.26
C VAL A 79 -20.46 -14.27 -16.06
N LEU A 80 -19.74 -15.00 -15.20
CA LEU A 80 -18.33 -14.75 -14.89
C LEU A 80 -17.41 -14.90 -16.11
N ILE A 81 -17.67 -15.90 -16.96
CA ILE A 81 -16.88 -16.15 -18.18
C ILE A 81 -17.43 -15.41 -19.40
N SER A 82 -18.51 -14.63 -19.25
CA SER A 82 -19.11 -13.91 -20.37
C SER A 82 -18.16 -12.86 -20.94
N GLN A 83 -18.32 -12.57 -22.23
CA GLN A 83 -17.55 -11.53 -22.92
C GLN A 83 -17.66 -10.17 -22.22
N ARG A 84 -18.85 -9.84 -21.71
CA ARG A 84 -19.10 -8.58 -20.99
C ARG A 84 -18.28 -8.50 -19.71
N THR A 85 -18.32 -9.55 -18.88
CA THR A 85 -17.55 -9.58 -17.62
C THR A 85 -16.05 -9.58 -17.90
N SER A 86 -15.60 -10.30 -18.92
CA SER A 86 -14.20 -10.30 -19.37
C SER A 86 -13.71 -8.88 -19.72
N GLN A 87 -14.50 -8.11 -20.46
CA GLN A 87 -14.18 -6.72 -20.80
C GLN A 87 -14.11 -5.82 -19.57
N GLU A 88 -15.03 -5.98 -18.61
CA GLU A 88 -15.02 -5.20 -17.37
C GLU A 88 -13.82 -5.55 -16.48
N ILE A 89 -13.41 -6.83 -16.42
CA ILE A 89 -12.18 -7.25 -15.71
C ILE A 89 -10.95 -6.60 -16.35
N VAL A 90 -10.84 -6.61 -17.67
CA VAL A 90 -9.72 -5.96 -18.38
C VAL A 90 -9.71 -4.44 -18.13
N ARG A 91 -10.88 -3.78 -18.19
CA ARG A 91 -11.02 -2.35 -17.87
C ARG A 91 -10.62 -2.04 -16.43
N PHE A 92 -11.04 -2.87 -15.48
CA PHE A 92 -10.66 -2.74 -14.07
C PHE A 92 -9.15 -2.89 -13.90
N ALA A 93 -8.55 -3.92 -14.49
CA ALA A 93 -7.11 -4.17 -14.42
C ALA A 93 -6.30 -3.01 -15.03
N GLN A 94 -6.74 -2.47 -16.17
CA GLN A 94 -6.10 -1.30 -16.79
C GLN A 94 -6.17 -0.06 -15.91
N LYS A 95 -7.30 0.19 -15.24
CA LYS A 95 -7.44 1.30 -14.29
C LYS A 95 -6.60 1.08 -13.04
N ALA A 96 -6.54 -0.14 -12.52
CA ALA A 96 -5.73 -0.48 -11.37
C ALA A 96 -4.23 -0.28 -11.68
N GLY A 97 -3.77 -0.65 -12.87
CA GLY A 97 -2.38 -0.42 -13.29
C GLY A 97 -1.98 1.07 -13.44
N GLN A 98 -2.94 2.01 -13.41
CA GLN A 98 -2.65 3.45 -13.38
C GLN A 98 -2.48 3.99 -11.95
N ILE A 99 -2.80 3.19 -10.93
CA ILE A 99 -2.62 3.57 -9.54
C ILE A 99 -1.13 3.51 -9.24
N LYS A 100 -0.62 4.62 -8.67
CA LYS A 100 0.76 4.71 -8.19
C LYS A 100 1.06 3.51 -7.27
N ASP A 101 2.21 2.88 -7.47
CA ASP A 101 2.70 1.71 -6.71
C ASP A 101 2.07 0.35 -7.09
N ILE A 102 1.16 0.28 -8.07
CA ILE A 102 0.76 -1.00 -8.69
C ILE A 102 1.65 -1.29 -9.89
N THR A 103 2.55 -2.26 -9.76
CA THR A 103 3.55 -2.61 -10.79
C THR A 103 3.03 -3.55 -11.88
N GLY A 104 1.88 -4.19 -11.66
CA GLY A 104 1.29 -5.10 -12.64
C GLY A 104 -0.03 -5.69 -12.17
N SER A 105 -0.77 -6.26 -13.12
CA SER A 105 -2.00 -7.01 -12.83
C SER A 105 -2.06 -8.25 -13.71
N MET A 106 -2.56 -9.34 -13.14
CA MET A 106 -2.72 -10.61 -13.85
C MET A 106 -4.17 -11.08 -13.72
N HIS A 107 -4.77 -11.49 -14.84
CA HIS A 107 -6.15 -11.96 -14.88
C HIS A 107 -6.31 -13.08 -15.91
N TYR A 108 -7.31 -13.94 -15.72
CA TYR A 108 -7.49 -15.15 -16.54
C TYR A 108 -7.62 -14.86 -18.05
N ILE A 109 -8.15 -13.69 -18.43
CA ILE A 109 -8.33 -13.30 -19.83
C ILE A 109 -6.97 -13.17 -20.55
N SER A 110 -5.94 -12.64 -19.89
CA SER A 110 -4.60 -12.50 -20.50
C SER A 110 -3.98 -13.86 -20.73
N LEU A 111 -4.09 -14.76 -19.76
CA LEU A 111 -3.61 -16.14 -19.88
C LEU A 111 -4.35 -16.90 -20.99
N MET A 112 -5.67 -16.73 -21.09
CA MET A 112 -6.46 -17.34 -22.14
C MET A 112 -6.05 -16.82 -23.53
N ASN A 113 -5.89 -15.52 -23.69
CA ASN A 113 -5.42 -14.93 -24.95
C ASN A 113 -4.01 -15.41 -25.32
N GLU A 114 -3.10 -15.49 -24.35
CA GLU A 114 -1.75 -16.02 -24.55
C GLU A 114 -1.77 -17.48 -25.02
N MET A 115 -2.54 -18.34 -24.34
CA MET A 115 -2.70 -19.73 -24.75
C MET A 115 -3.29 -19.85 -26.15
N LEU A 116 -4.28 -19.03 -26.51
CA LEU A 116 -4.86 -19.00 -27.85
C LEU A 116 -3.83 -18.56 -28.91
N THR A 117 -2.96 -17.59 -28.60
CA THR A 117 -1.89 -17.18 -29.53
C THR A 117 -0.83 -18.25 -29.71
N ILE A 118 -0.49 -19.00 -28.65
CA ILE A 118 0.46 -20.12 -28.70
C ILE A 118 -0.11 -21.26 -29.53
N VAL A 119 -1.39 -21.61 -29.31
CA VAL A 119 -2.07 -22.68 -30.06
C VAL A 119 -2.25 -22.34 -31.54
N ASN A 120 -2.46 -21.06 -31.87
CA ASN A 120 -2.64 -20.61 -33.26
C ASN A 120 -1.31 -20.39 -34.03
N GLY A 121 -0.15 -20.72 -33.45
CA GLY A 121 1.13 -20.77 -34.17
C GLY A 121 1.74 -19.42 -34.56
N THR A 122 1.18 -18.29 -34.10
CA THR A 122 1.74 -16.96 -34.38
C THR A 122 2.83 -16.64 -33.37
N THR A 123 4.09 -16.72 -33.80
CA THR A 123 5.30 -16.45 -33.01
C THR A 123 5.18 -15.19 -32.13
N ALA A 124 5.39 -15.36 -30.83
CA ALA A 124 5.25 -14.38 -29.75
C ALA A 124 6.26 -13.21 -29.80
N SER A 125 6.20 -12.37 -30.83
CA SER A 125 7.02 -11.15 -30.94
C SER A 125 6.28 -9.86 -30.53
N GLY A 126 4.94 -9.90 -30.43
CA GLY A 126 4.12 -8.74 -30.09
C GLY A 126 3.87 -8.52 -28.58
N SER A 127 3.74 -9.60 -27.81
CA SER A 127 3.27 -9.55 -26.41
C SER A 127 4.34 -9.12 -25.41
N ALA A 128 5.62 -9.39 -25.72
CA ALA A 128 6.74 -8.92 -24.91
C ALA A 128 6.87 -7.38 -24.93
N LYS A 129 6.40 -6.70 -25.99
CA LYS A 129 6.41 -5.24 -26.05
C LYS A 129 5.41 -4.58 -25.10
N LEU A 130 4.27 -5.21 -24.83
CA LEU A 130 3.27 -4.64 -23.91
C LEU A 130 3.70 -4.75 -22.44
N TYR A 131 4.39 -5.82 -22.06
CA TYR A 131 5.02 -5.93 -20.74
C TYR A 131 6.27 -5.07 -20.61
N ALA A 132 7.10 -4.96 -21.65
CA ALA A 132 8.28 -4.08 -21.62
C ALA A 132 7.90 -2.58 -21.58
N GLN A 133 6.73 -2.21 -22.11
CA GLN A 133 6.26 -0.83 -22.12
C GLN A 133 5.54 -0.42 -20.82
N SER A 134 5.21 -1.36 -19.93
CA SER A 134 4.77 -1.06 -18.56
C SER A 134 5.92 -1.02 -17.54
N ILE A 135 7.16 -1.27 -17.99
CA ILE A 135 8.38 -1.27 -17.16
C ILE A 135 9.26 -0.03 -17.48
N ASN A 136 8.75 0.95 -18.24
CA ASN A 136 9.42 2.22 -18.51
C ASN A 136 8.51 3.42 -18.23
#